data_AF-A0A815MGF9-F1
#
_entry.id   AF-A0A815MGF9-F1
#
_cell.length_a   1.000
_cell.length_b   1.000
_cell.length_c   1.000
_cell.angle_alpha   90.00
_cell.angle_beta   90.00
_cell.angle_gamma   90.00
#
_symmetry.space_group_name_H-M   'P 1'
#
loop_
_entity.id
_entity.type
_entity.pdbx_description
1 polymer ?
#
loop_
_entity_poly.entity_id
_entity_poly.type
_entity_poly.pdbx_seq_one_letter_code
_entity_poly.pdbx_strand_id
1 'polypeptide(L)'
;MPTVTFNDFLKTNENLSFLPLISLTYDNLLSCNTTLQPSPDILFQAITRRSTDENLDMENLEILGDCFLKLIVSMSLYHRYPLAGAGALTVEKAKQISNSNLYRITVQKKLKTYLNVMKINFRGEEANWLPPGYIIKKTEQNQINNELGSKRYEYQKVKRKAFADMMEAFMGAFLISTNYMVTIQFMKWLGLDVIPLDENKEIMKTPPILCSYLQNEESNRTVEKFYKEQAFSFVEKTINYEFNNKAYLIAAFTHPSSFANRLTSCYERLEFLGDAVLDFLVTRYIFVNDKNITPAIFVSMTNQFHKWSHTYFGLPSYIVFLQNYHIILPRKHHRLHHVVPHDTYFCITTGWLNRPLEMIKFWPWLESFVENYTGAKPRSDDFAWAQKTEKVHCY
;
A
#
# COMPACT_ATOMS: atom_id res chain seq x y z
N MET A 1 -19.82 25.37 9.21
CA MET A 1 -18.57 25.25 8.42
C MET A 1 -18.95 24.83 7.01
N PRO A 2 -18.28 25.29 5.95
CA PRO A 2 -18.59 24.82 4.60
C PRO A 2 -18.25 23.34 4.54
N THR A 3 -19.25 22.51 4.25
CA THR A 3 -19.10 21.08 3.96
C THR A 3 -18.29 20.95 2.69
N VAL A 4 -17.00 20.64 2.83
CA VAL A 4 -16.15 20.24 1.71
C VAL A 4 -16.75 18.95 1.13
N THR A 5 -17.28 19.01 -0.09
CA THR A 5 -17.85 17.82 -0.73
C THR A 5 -16.75 16.96 -1.35
N PHE A 6 -17.00 15.67 -1.58
CA PHE A 6 -16.06 14.82 -2.32
C PHE A 6 -15.81 15.34 -3.75
N ASN A 7 -16.84 15.91 -4.38
CA ASN A 7 -16.69 16.63 -5.65
C ASN A 7 -15.86 17.92 -5.51
N ASP A 8 -15.91 18.62 -4.38
CA ASP A 8 -15.01 19.75 -4.13
C ASP A 8 -13.57 19.29 -3.92
N PHE A 9 -13.35 18.14 -3.28
CA PHE A 9 -12.03 17.49 -3.21
C PHE A 9 -11.50 17.09 -4.61
N LEU A 10 -12.37 16.61 -5.49
CA LEU A 10 -12.00 16.32 -6.89
C LEU A 10 -11.72 17.62 -7.69
N LYS A 11 -12.52 18.68 -7.50
CA LYS A 11 -12.43 19.96 -8.25
C LYS A 11 -11.33 20.92 -7.77
N THR A 12 -11.13 21.06 -6.46
CA THR A 12 -10.04 21.90 -5.91
C THR A 12 -8.65 21.40 -6.29
N ASN A 13 -8.58 20.16 -6.78
CA ASN A 13 -7.38 19.50 -7.28
C ASN A 13 -7.32 19.44 -8.82
N GLU A 14 -8.02 20.29 -9.59
CA GLU A 14 -7.80 20.37 -11.05
C GLU A 14 -6.40 20.90 -11.40
N ASN A 15 -5.75 21.64 -10.49
CA ASN A 15 -4.37 22.13 -10.66
C ASN A 15 -3.31 21.25 -9.96
N LEU A 16 -3.72 20.20 -9.25
CA LEU A 16 -2.84 19.21 -8.62
C LEU A 16 -3.12 17.88 -9.29
N SER A 17 -2.11 17.29 -9.93
CA SER A 17 -2.03 15.95 -10.56
C SER A 17 -2.58 14.73 -9.74
N PHE A 18 -3.77 14.82 -9.14
CA PHE A 18 -4.46 13.84 -8.30
C PHE A 18 -5.60 13.13 -9.05
N LEU A 19 -6.28 13.82 -9.98
CA LEU A 19 -7.33 13.21 -10.80
C LEU A 19 -6.88 12.04 -11.70
N PRO A 20 -5.64 12.00 -12.25
CA PRO A 20 -5.16 10.80 -12.96
C PRO A 20 -5.02 9.57 -12.05
N LEU A 21 -5.02 9.75 -10.72
CA LEU A 21 -4.82 8.69 -9.73
C LEU A 21 -6.14 8.11 -9.19
N ILE A 22 -7.21 8.89 -9.12
CA ILE A 22 -8.54 8.38 -8.74
C ILE A 22 -9.29 7.85 -9.97
N SER A 23 -9.03 8.44 -11.15
CA SER A 23 -9.48 7.93 -12.44
C SER A 23 -8.45 6.95 -13.04
N LEU A 24 -8.07 5.93 -12.28
CA LEU A 24 -7.07 4.92 -12.69
C LEU A 24 -7.70 3.89 -13.66
N THR A 25 -8.17 4.37 -14.82
CA THR A 25 -8.22 3.53 -16.02
C THR A 25 -6.85 3.58 -16.69
N TYR A 26 -6.45 2.49 -17.36
CA TYR A 26 -5.17 2.40 -18.08
C TYR A 26 -5.00 3.54 -19.11
N ASP A 27 -6.10 4.16 -19.54
CA ASP A 27 -6.14 5.23 -20.54
C ASP A 27 -5.76 6.61 -20.00
N ASN A 28 -6.06 6.92 -18.72
CA ASN A 28 -5.68 8.20 -18.08
C ASN A 28 -4.20 8.27 -17.68
N LEU A 29 -3.50 7.19 -18.00
CA LEU A 29 -2.13 6.88 -17.63
C LEU A 29 -1.17 7.50 -18.72
N LEU A 30 -1.70 8.10 -19.79
CA LEU A 30 -0.95 8.53 -20.99
C LEU A 30 -0.62 10.03 -21.08
N SER A 31 -0.96 10.87 -20.11
CA SER A 31 -0.77 12.33 -20.23
C SER A 31 0.05 12.95 -19.08
N CYS A 32 1.24 13.48 -19.45
CA CYS A 32 1.99 14.64 -18.92
C CYS A 32 3.48 14.44 -18.48
N ASN A 33 4.29 15.43 -18.89
CA ASN A 33 5.72 15.77 -18.68
C ASN A 33 6.85 14.95 -19.32
N THR A 34 7.86 15.70 -19.79
CA THR A 34 8.89 15.39 -20.81
C THR A 34 10.21 14.80 -20.29
N THR A 35 10.42 14.74 -18.97
CA THR A 35 11.64 14.16 -18.37
C THR A 35 11.53 12.64 -18.25
N LEU A 36 12.33 11.93 -19.04
CA LEU A 36 12.38 10.46 -19.08
C LEU A 36 13.33 9.83 -18.05
N GLN A 37 14.08 10.63 -17.29
CA GLN A 37 15.07 10.14 -16.34
C GLN A 37 15.22 11.07 -15.12
N PRO A 38 15.55 10.53 -13.92
CA PRO A 38 15.90 11.33 -12.76
C PRO A 38 17.20 12.12 -12.91
N SER A 39 17.36 13.20 -12.14
CA SER A 39 18.64 13.91 -12.06
C SER A 39 19.71 13.05 -11.36
N PRO A 40 20.99 13.25 -11.69
CA PRO A 40 22.09 12.54 -11.01
C PRO A 40 22.07 12.70 -9.48
N ASP A 41 21.67 13.86 -8.97
CA ASP A 41 21.61 14.14 -7.53
C ASP A 41 20.58 13.25 -6.82
N ILE A 42 19.40 13.07 -7.41
CA ILE A 42 18.34 12.22 -6.86
C ILE A 42 18.76 10.74 -6.96
N LEU A 43 19.43 10.34 -8.04
CA LEU A 43 19.98 8.98 -8.15
C LEU A 43 21.08 8.74 -7.11
N PHE A 44 21.91 9.74 -6.82
CA PHE A 44 22.91 9.66 -5.75
C PHE A 44 22.25 9.54 -4.37
N GLN A 45 21.18 10.30 -4.12
CA GLN A 45 20.38 10.14 -2.91
C GLN A 45 19.81 8.71 -2.79
N ALA A 46 19.27 8.15 -3.88
CA ALA A 46 18.67 6.81 -3.90
C ALA A 46 19.66 5.66 -3.64
N ILE A 47 20.98 5.91 -3.77
CA ILE A 47 22.04 4.93 -3.45
C ILE A 47 22.75 5.21 -2.13
N THR A 48 22.35 6.26 -1.40
CA THR A 48 23.01 6.72 -0.17
C THR A 48 22.17 6.36 1.05
N ARG A 49 22.72 5.54 1.95
CA ARG A 49 22.04 5.15 3.20
C ARG A 49 22.29 6.17 4.30
N ARG A 50 21.36 6.29 5.25
CA ARG A 50 21.58 7.10 6.46
C ARG A 50 22.87 6.79 7.22
N SER A 51 23.35 5.54 7.16
CA SER A 51 24.61 5.15 7.80
C SER A 51 25.85 5.83 7.22
N THR A 52 25.74 6.52 6.07
CA THR A 52 26.83 7.30 5.48
C THR A 52 26.97 8.68 6.13
N ASP A 53 26.01 9.13 6.95
CA ASP A 53 26.03 10.47 7.58
C ASP A 53 26.10 11.62 6.54
N GLU A 54 25.52 11.38 5.36
CA GLU A 54 25.34 12.40 4.32
C GLU A 54 24.08 13.22 4.58
N ASN A 55 24.04 14.45 4.09
CA ASN A 55 22.89 15.35 4.30
C ASN A 55 21.60 14.87 3.63
N LEU A 56 21.69 13.98 2.64
CA LEU A 56 20.57 13.41 1.91
C LEU A 56 20.71 11.89 1.88
N ASP A 57 19.67 11.20 2.35
CA ASP A 57 19.59 9.74 2.35
C ASP A 57 18.37 9.24 1.56
N MET A 58 18.37 7.94 1.30
CA MET A 58 17.35 7.27 0.49
C MET A 58 16.00 7.06 1.20
N GLU A 59 15.86 7.31 2.50
CA GLU A 59 14.72 6.78 3.27
C GLU A 59 13.37 7.31 2.77
N ASN A 60 13.30 8.59 2.43
CA ASN A 60 12.05 9.18 1.94
C ASN A 60 11.67 8.61 0.56
N LEU A 61 12.68 8.36 -0.28
CA LEU A 61 12.51 7.76 -1.60
C LEU A 61 12.13 6.28 -1.47
N GLU A 62 12.72 5.55 -0.54
CA GLU A 62 12.40 4.16 -0.18
C GLU A 62 10.92 4.05 0.18
N ILE A 63 10.45 4.87 1.11
CA ILE A 63 9.06 4.85 1.58
C ILE A 63 8.08 5.09 0.43
N LEU A 64 8.31 6.15 -0.36
CA LEU A 64 7.44 6.46 -1.50
C LEU A 64 7.47 5.37 -2.57
N GLY A 65 8.66 4.84 -2.86
CA GLY A 65 8.87 3.78 -3.85
C GLY A 65 8.28 2.44 -3.45
N ASP A 66 8.36 2.06 -2.17
CA ASP A 66 7.75 0.84 -1.62
C ASP A 66 6.22 0.87 -1.75
N CYS A 67 5.58 1.97 -1.37
CA CYS A 67 4.13 2.13 -1.55
C CYS A 67 3.72 2.08 -3.03
N PHE A 68 4.47 2.73 -3.92
CA PHE A 68 4.20 2.67 -5.36
C PHE A 68 4.40 1.26 -5.94
N LEU A 69 5.47 0.56 -5.51
CA LEU A 69 5.72 -0.83 -5.88
C LEU A 69 4.55 -1.73 -5.48
N LYS A 70 4.07 -1.62 -4.23
CA LYS A 70 2.90 -2.37 -3.76
C LYS A 70 1.65 -2.07 -4.57
N LEU A 71 1.41 -0.80 -4.89
CA LEU A 71 0.26 -0.36 -5.69
C LEU A 71 0.25 -1.02 -7.07
N ILE A 72 1.33 -0.85 -7.83
CA ILE A 72 1.41 -1.32 -9.22
C ILE A 72 1.40 -2.85 -9.28
N VAL A 73 2.09 -3.54 -8.37
CA VAL A 73 2.05 -5.00 -8.31
C VAL A 73 0.66 -5.51 -7.90
N SER A 74 0.00 -4.87 -6.91
CA SER A 74 -1.39 -5.19 -6.56
C SER A 74 -2.34 -5.03 -7.76
N MET A 75 -2.22 -3.93 -8.51
CA MET A 75 -3.03 -3.68 -9.70
C MET A 75 -2.79 -4.73 -10.79
N SER A 76 -1.53 -5.02 -11.11
CA SER A 76 -1.15 -6.01 -12.11
C SER A 76 -1.72 -7.40 -11.77
N LEU A 77 -1.55 -7.84 -10.52
CA LEU A 77 -2.06 -9.12 -10.04
C LEU A 77 -3.59 -9.19 -10.02
N TYR A 78 -4.26 -8.10 -9.64
CA TYR A 78 -5.72 -8.04 -9.64
C TYR A 78 -6.31 -8.25 -11.03
N HIS A 79 -5.67 -7.70 -12.07
CA HIS A 79 -6.09 -7.84 -13.46
C HIS A 79 -5.70 -9.22 -14.03
N ARG A 80 -4.48 -9.67 -13.77
CA ARG A 80 -3.95 -10.93 -14.31
C ARG A 80 -4.66 -12.17 -13.75
N TYR A 81 -5.05 -12.13 -12.49
CA TYR A 81 -5.69 -13.27 -11.81
C TYR A 81 -7.12 -12.92 -11.37
N PRO A 82 -8.07 -12.85 -12.31
CA PRO A 82 -9.45 -12.42 -12.03
C PRO A 82 -10.20 -13.38 -11.11
N LEU A 83 -9.84 -14.67 -11.11
CA LEU A 83 -10.47 -15.71 -10.30
C LEU A 83 -9.77 -15.94 -8.95
N ALA A 84 -8.62 -15.30 -8.72
CA ALA A 84 -7.88 -15.48 -7.48
C ALA A 84 -8.47 -14.63 -6.35
N GLY A 85 -8.69 -15.25 -5.19
CA GLY A 85 -9.08 -14.57 -3.97
C GLY A 85 -7.95 -13.72 -3.36
N ALA A 86 -8.29 -12.84 -2.44
CA ALA A 86 -7.36 -11.87 -1.82
C ALA A 86 -6.12 -12.51 -1.16
N GLY A 87 -6.28 -13.69 -0.55
CA GLY A 87 -5.18 -14.43 0.05
C GLY A 87 -4.14 -14.89 -0.97
N ALA A 88 -4.57 -15.46 -2.10
CA ALA A 88 -3.68 -15.90 -3.17
C ALA A 88 -2.95 -14.71 -3.81
N LEU A 89 -3.67 -13.61 -4.09
CA LEU A 89 -3.09 -12.37 -4.58
C LEU A 89 -2.04 -11.80 -3.62
N THR A 90 -2.28 -11.88 -2.31
CA THR A 90 -1.33 -11.45 -1.27
C THR A 90 -0.05 -12.29 -1.27
N VAL A 91 -0.16 -13.60 -1.44
CA VAL A 91 1.00 -14.50 -1.54
C VAL A 91 1.83 -14.20 -2.80
N GLU A 92 1.19 -14.04 -3.95
CA GLU A 92 1.89 -13.68 -5.20
C GLU A 92 2.55 -12.30 -5.12
N LYS A 93 1.85 -11.31 -4.54
CA LYS A 93 2.42 -10.00 -4.26
C LYS A 93 3.68 -10.12 -3.42
N ALA A 94 3.62 -10.85 -2.30
CA ALA A 94 4.75 -11.03 -1.39
C ALA A 94 5.96 -11.68 -2.06
N LYS A 95 5.76 -12.62 -3.01
CA LYS A 95 6.85 -13.22 -3.78
C LYS A 95 7.58 -12.16 -4.60
N GLN A 96 6.84 -11.32 -5.32
CA GLN A 96 7.42 -10.29 -6.20
C GLN A 96 8.12 -9.17 -5.43
N ILE A 97 7.50 -8.65 -4.38
CA ILE A 97 8.04 -7.51 -3.62
C ILE A 97 8.99 -7.92 -2.50
N SER A 98 9.28 -9.22 -2.34
CA SER A 98 10.18 -9.68 -1.27
C SER A 98 11.59 -9.10 -1.43
N ASN A 99 12.22 -8.76 -0.30
CA ASN A 99 13.61 -8.29 -0.28
C ASN A 99 14.59 -9.25 -0.98
N SER A 100 14.31 -10.56 -0.93
CA SER A 100 15.11 -11.58 -1.61
C SER A 100 14.99 -11.45 -3.13
N ASN A 101 13.78 -11.23 -3.66
CA ASN A 101 13.56 -11.04 -5.09
C ASN A 101 14.16 -9.72 -5.57
N LEU A 102 13.93 -8.62 -4.86
CA LEU A 102 14.49 -7.31 -5.21
C LEU A 102 16.03 -7.36 -5.20
N TYR A 103 16.64 -7.99 -4.20
CA TYR A 103 18.10 -8.21 -4.18
C TYR A 103 18.58 -9.03 -5.38
N ARG A 104 17.86 -10.10 -5.75
CA ARG A 104 18.18 -10.91 -6.93
C ARG A 104 18.17 -10.05 -8.20
N ILE A 105 17.17 -9.17 -8.36
CA ILE A 105 17.07 -8.23 -9.47
C ILE A 105 18.29 -7.27 -9.46
N THR A 106 18.64 -6.70 -8.31
CA THR A 106 19.82 -5.83 -8.17
C THR A 106 21.11 -6.51 -8.67
N VAL A 107 21.30 -7.79 -8.34
CA VAL A 107 22.45 -8.57 -8.78
C VAL A 107 22.40 -8.83 -10.29
N GLN A 108 21.25 -9.24 -10.83
CA GLN A 108 21.07 -9.51 -12.26
C GLN A 108 21.31 -8.26 -13.12
N LYS A 109 20.86 -7.10 -12.64
CA LYS A 109 21.05 -5.79 -13.30
C LYS A 109 22.42 -5.16 -13.06
N LYS A 110 23.31 -5.83 -12.31
CA LYS A 110 24.64 -5.33 -11.93
C LYS A 110 24.60 -3.99 -11.18
N LEU A 111 23.49 -3.70 -10.48
CA LEU A 111 23.31 -2.46 -9.71
C LEU A 111 23.92 -2.54 -8.30
N LYS A 112 24.37 -3.73 -7.87
CA LYS A 112 24.92 -3.94 -6.52
C LYS A 112 26.15 -3.09 -6.19
N THR A 113 26.88 -2.61 -7.20
CA THR A 113 28.12 -1.86 -7.03
C THR A 113 27.92 -0.40 -6.70
N TYR A 114 26.69 0.10 -6.82
CA TYR A 114 26.38 1.53 -6.62
C TYR A 114 25.94 1.86 -5.20
N LEU A 115 25.56 0.87 -4.39
CA LEU A 115 25.07 1.12 -3.03
C LEU A 115 26.20 1.60 -2.11
N ASN A 116 26.02 2.79 -1.53
CA ASN A 116 26.92 3.37 -0.53
C ASN A 116 26.35 3.16 0.87
N VAL A 117 27.12 2.49 1.74
CA VAL A 117 26.71 2.19 3.12
C VAL A 117 27.67 2.75 4.16
N MET A 118 28.91 3.02 3.75
CA MET A 118 29.93 3.64 4.60
C MET A 118 29.98 5.15 4.39
N LYS A 119 30.25 5.90 5.46
CA LYS A 119 30.55 7.33 5.39
C LYS A 119 31.70 7.56 4.42
N ILE A 120 31.50 8.45 3.46
CA ILE A 120 32.47 8.72 2.40
C ILE A 120 33.57 9.64 2.97
N ASN A 121 34.75 9.07 3.17
CA ASN A 121 35.93 9.81 3.59
C ASN A 121 36.85 10.03 2.38
N PHE A 122 37.04 11.28 1.99
CA PHE A 122 37.85 11.65 0.83
C PHE A 122 39.35 11.79 1.14
N ARG A 123 39.74 11.94 2.40
CA ARG A 123 41.11 12.30 2.81
C ARG A 123 41.54 11.58 4.08
N GLY A 124 42.86 11.44 4.25
CA GLY A 124 43.49 10.91 5.46
C GLY A 124 43.62 9.39 5.48
N GLU A 125 44.13 8.87 6.60
CA GLU A 125 44.34 7.44 6.83
C GLU A 125 43.04 6.62 6.88
N GLU A 126 41.88 7.27 6.91
CA GLU A 126 40.53 6.67 6.87
C GLU A 126 39.80 6.83 5.52
N ALA A 127 40.46 7.39 4.50
CA ALA A 127 39.86 7.54 3.18
C ALA A 127 39.36 6.18 2.64
N ASN A 128 38.19 6.14 2.03
CA ASN A 128 37.54 4.89 1.63
C ASN A 128 36.79 4.98 0.29
N TRP A 129 36.89 6.12 -0.41
CA TRP A 129 36.20 6.37 -1.66
C TRP A 129 37.18 6.37 -2.84
N LEU A 130 36.71 5.82 -3.97
CA LEU A 130 37.42 5.87 -5.24
C LEU A 130 36.52 6.50 -6.30
N PRO A 131 37.07 7.35 -7.18
CA PRO A 131 36.30 7.89 -8.28
C PRO A 131 35.82 6.78 -9.24
N PRO A 132 34.62 6.89 -9.83
CA PRO A 132 34.12 5.94 -10.81
C PRO A 132 35.14 5.71 -11.93
N GLY A 133 35.43 4.44 -12.25
CA GLY A 133 36.39 4.06 -13.29
C GLY A 133 37.85 3.99 -12.83
N TYR A 134 38.15 4.35 -11.58
CA TYR A 134 39.48 4.18 -11.01
C TYR A 134 39.72 2.73 -10.60
N ILE A 135 40.79 2.13 -11.12
CA ILE A 135 41.19 0.76 -10.83
C ILE A 135 42.53 0.81 -10.11
N ILE A 136 42.56 0.35 -8.85
CA ILE A 136 43.82 0.18 -8.13
C ILE A 136 44.59 -0.98 -8.77
N LYS A 137 45.86 -0.76 -9.12
CA LYS A 137 46.73 -1.81 -9.67
C LYS A 137 47.10 -2.80 -8.55
N LYS A 138 47.07 -4.10 -8.84
CA LYS A 138 47.36 -5.19 -7.87
C LYS A 138 48.68 -5.02 -7.10
N THR A 139 49.68 -4.36 -7.67
CA THR A 139 50.98 -4.09 -7.03
C THR A 139 50.89 -3.01 -5.94
N GLU A 140 50.21 -1.90 -6.21
CA GLU A 140 49.92 -0.84 -5.22
C GLU A 140 48.95 -1.35 -4.16
N GLN A 141 48.04 -2.26 -4.55
CA GLN A 141 47.08 -2.93 -3.67
C GLN A 141 47.72 -3.71 -2.52
N ASN A 142 48.78 -4.48 -2.81
CA ASN A 142 49.46 -5.29 -1.80
C ASN A 142 50.22 -4.42 -0.79
N GLN A 143 50.71 -3.26 -1.21
CA GLN A 143 51.33 -2.29 -0.31
C GLN A 143 50.27 -1.64 0.60
N ILE A 144 49.16 -1.16 0.03
CA ILE A 144 48.06 -0.51 0.78
C ILE A 144 47.40 -1.48 1.78
N ASN A 145 47.19 -2.73 1.38
CA ASN A 145 46.57 -3.75 2.23
C ASN A 145 47.50 -4.20 3.38
N ASN A 146 48.82 -4.18 3.17
CA ASN A 146 49.81 -4.55 4.19
C ASN A 146 50.10 -3.41 5.18
N GLU A 147 50.06 -2.15 4.74
CA GLU A 147 50.32 -0.98 5.62
C GLU A 147 49.10 -0.53 6.42
N LEU A 148 47.88 -0.59 5.86
CA LEU A 148 46.68 -0.07 6.54
C LEU A 148 45.66 -1.15 6.95
N GLY A 149 45.94 -2.44 6.75
CA GLY A 149 45.13 -3.57 7.22
C GLY A 149 43.66 -3.60 6.78
N SER A 150 43.24 -2.67 5.91
CA SER A 150 41.85 -2.34 5.70
C SER A 150 41.52 -2.42 4.22
N LYS A 151 40.81 -3.48 3.84
CA LYS A 151 40.25 -3.72 2.49
C LYS A 151 39.03 -2.81 2.18
N ARG A 152 39.03 -1.60 2.76
CA ARG A 152 37.95 -0.60 2.69
C ARG A 152 37.64 -0.08 1.28
N TYR A 153 38.60 -0.16 0.36
CA TYR A 153 38.41 0.19 -1.04
C TYR A 153 37.89 -0.98 -1.88
N GLU A 154 37.90 -2.21 -1.35
CA GLU A 154 37.59 -3.43 -2.11
C GLU A 154 36.19 -3.95 -1.82
N TYR A 155 35.74 -3.91 -0.57
CA TYR A 155 34.42 -4.39 -0.20
C TYR A 155 33.78 -3.58 0.91
N GLN A 156 32.46 -3.46 0.79
CA GLN A 156 31.59 -3.00 1.87
C GLN A 156 30.75 -4.18 2.35
N LYS A 157 30.65 -4.37 3.67
CA LYS A 157 29.78 -5.40 4.23
C LYS A 157 28.36 -4.86 4.28
N VAL A 158 27.48 -5.38 3.42
CA VAL A 158 26.11 -4.88 3.27
C VAL A 158 25.09 -5.99 3.48
N LYS A 159 23.99 -5.68 4.20
CA LYS A 159 22.85 -6.59 4.37
C LYS A 159 22.04 -6.66 3.08
N ARG A 160 21.50 -7.83 2.73
CA ARG A 160 20.63 -8.01 1.54
C ARG A 160 19.47 -7.02 1.50
N LYS A 161 18.85 -6.72 2.66
CA LYS A 161 17.75 -5.75 2.77
C LYS A 161 18.14 -4.37 2.21
N ALA A 162 19.35 -3.88 2.45
CA ALA A 162 19.78 -2.57 1.99
C ALA A 162 19.76 -2.41 0.45
N PHE A 163 19.93 -3.50 -0.29
CA PHE A 163 19.80 -3.48 -1.75
C PHE A 163 18.34 -3.46 -2.21
N ALA A 164 17.43 -4.09 -1.44
CA ALA A 164 16.00 -4.00 -1.71
C ALA A 164 15.51 -2.57 -1.46
N ASP A 165 15.88 -1.99 -0.32
CA ASP A 165 15.61 -0.60 0.05
C ASP A 165 16.12 0.37 -1.03
N MET A 166 17.32 0.14 -1.58
CA MET A 166 17.86 0.91 -2.71
C MET A 166 17.02 0.77 -3.99
N MET A 167 16.49 -0.42 -4.30
CA MET A 167 15.60 -0.59 -5.46
C MET A 167 14.29 0.17 -5.29
N GLU A 168 13.71 0.14 -4.08
CA GLU A 168 12.54 0.93 -3.71
C GLU A 168 12.84 2.42 -3.84
N ALA A 169 13.98 2.89 -3.33
CA ALA A 169 14.41 4.26 -3.49
C ALA A 169 14.61 4.68 -4.95
N PHE A 170 15.12 3.81 -5.82
CA PHE A 170 15.15 4.09 -7.25
C PHE A 170 13.74 4.27 -7.83
N MET A 171 12.79 3.41 -7.47
CA MET A 171 11.40 3.57 -7.93
C MET A 171 10.80 4.89 -7.42
N GLY A 172 11.08 5.28 -6.17
CA GLY A 172 10.73 6.58 -5.62
C GLY A 172 11.36 7.74 -6.39
N ALA A 173 12.65 7.66 -6.71
CA ALA A 173 13.39 8.65 -7.51
C ALA A 173 12.77 8.86 -8.90
N PHE A 174 12.43 7.78 -9.60
CA PHE A 174 11.72 7.84 -10.88
C PHE A 174 10.34 8.48 -10.72
N LEU A 175 9.60 8.12 -9.68
CA LEU A 175 8.26 8.65 -9.44
C LEU A 175 8.23 10.17 -9.15
N ILE A 176 9.23 10.72 -8.47
CA ILE A 176 9.30 12.17 -8.20
C ILE A 176 9.86 12.97 -9.37
N SER A 177 10.68 12.34 -10.22
CA SER A 177 11.40 13.05 -11.29
C SER A 177 10.73 12.94 -12.66
N THR A 178 9.86 11.95 -12.84
CA THR A 178 9.24 11.58 -14.11
C THR A 178 7.75 11.31 -13.93
N ASN A 179 7.05 10.92 -14.99
CA ASN A 179 5.67 10.45 -14.87
C ASN A 179 5.61 8.99 -14.39
N TYR A 180 4.45 8.60 -13.85
CA TYR A 180 4.25 7.24 -13.32
C TYR A 180 4.44 6.15 -14.40
N MET A 181 4.24 6.46 -15.68
CA MET A 181 4.44 5.51 -16.78
C MET A 181 5.90 5.15 -16.97
N VAL A 182 6.80 6.14 -16.93
CA VAL A 182 8.24 5.89 -17.01
C VAL A 182 8.67 5.04 -15.82
N THR A 183 8.14 5.29 -14.62
CA THR A 183 8.38 4.42 -13.46
C THR A 183 7.88 2.99 -13.68
N ILE A 184 6.68 2.79 -14.22
CA ILE A 184 6.14 1.46 -14.54
C ILE A 184 6.98 0.76 -15.62
N GLN A 185 7.44 1.49 -16.63
CA GLN A 185 8.35 0.97 -17.66
C GLN A 185 9.71 0.58 -17.05
N PHE A 186 10.24 1.37 -16.13
CA PHE A 186 11.44 1.04 -15.37
C PHE A 186 11.23 -0.23 -14.55
N MET A 187 10.11 -0.37 -13.84
CA MET A 187 9.75 -1.58 -13.09
C MET A 187 9.63 -2.81 -14.01
N LYS A 188 9.05 -2.66 -15.20
CA LYS A 188 8.99 -3.73 -16.21
C LYS A 188 10.38 -4.08 -16.71
N TRP A 189 11.24 -3.10 -16.95
CA TRP A 189 12.65 -3.33 -17.32
C TRP A 189 13.40 -4.07 -16.21
N LEU A 190 13.11 -3.80 -14.94
CA LEU A 190 13.63 -4.57 -13.80
C LEU A 190 13.17 -6.03 -13.80
N GLY A 191 12.14 -6.38 -14.56
CA GLY A 191 11.57 -7.72 -14.63
C GLY A 191 10.48 -7.97 -13.59
N LEU A 192 9.90 -6.90 -13.02
CA LEU A 192 8.71 -7.01 -12.18
C LEU A 192 7.47 -7.16 -13.07
N ASP A 193 6.48 -7.89 -12.56
CA ASP A 193 5.25 -8.14 -13.29
C ASP A 193 4.23 -7.03 -13.05
N VAL A 194 4.43 -5.91 -13.73
CA VAL A 194 3.73 -4.63 -13.47
C VAL A 194 2.76 -4.20 -14.57
N ILE A 195 2.76 -4.87 -15.71
CA ILE A 195 1.82 -4.57 -16.82
C ILE A 195 0.95 -5.81 -17.06
N PRO A 196 -0.37 -5.70 -16.92
CA PRO A 196 -1.28 -6.79 -17.21
C PRO A 196 -1.46 -6.91 -18.73
N LEU A 197 -0.65 -7.78 -19.33
CA LEU A 197 -0.70 -8.17 -20.74
C LEU A 197 -1.29 -9.57 -20.87
N ASP A 198 -2.11 -9.78 -21.89
CA ASP A 198 -2.60 -11.10 -22.32
C ASP A 198 -1.63 -11.82 -23.27
N GLU A 199 -2.03 -12.99 -23.78
CA GLU A 199 -1.22 -13.81 -24.70
C GLU A 199 -0.90 -13.08 -26.02
N ASN A 200 -1.74 -12.12 -26.43
CA ASN A 200 -1.56 -11.30 -27.61
C ASN A 200 -0.78 -10.00 -27.33
N LYS A 201 -0.32 -9.80 -26.09
CA LYS A 201 0.33 -8.57 -25.60
C LYS A 201 -0.57 -7.34 -25.62
N GLU A 202 -1.89 -7.52 -25.61
CA GLU A 202 -2.84 -6.45 -25.39
C GLU A 202 -3.03 -6.18 -23.90
N ILE A 203 -3.41 -4.94 -23.58
CA ILE A 203 -3.68 -4.53 -22.20
C ILE A 203 -4.95 -5.22 -21.73
N MET A 204 -4.85 -5.98 -20.64
CA MET A 204 -6.00 -6.67 -20.07
C MET A 204 -7.04 -5.65 -19.59
N LYS A 205 -8.30 -5.91 -19.95
CA LYS A 205 -9.44 -5.15 -19.44
C LYS A 205 -9.66 -5.46 -17.96
N THR A 206 -10.22 -4.50 -17.24
CA THR A 206 -10.62 -4.68 -15.85
C THR A 206 -11.57 -5.88 -15.74
N PRO A 207 -11.29 -6.84 -14.83
CA PRO A 207 -12.12 -8.02 -14.71
C PRO A 207 -13.54 -7.67 -14.26
N PRO A 208 -14.57 -8.38 -14.77
CA PRO A 208 -15.95 -8.10 -14.43
C PRO A 208 -16.17 -8.34 -12.94
N ILE A 209 -16.86 -7.40 -12.28
CA ILE A 209 -17.23 -7.50 -10.86
C ILE A 209 -18.46 -8.38 -10.64
N LEU A 210 -19.29 -8.52 -11.69
CA LEU A 210 -20.47 -9.37 -11.68
C LEU A 210 -20.08 -10.84 -11.79
N CYS A 211 -20.84 -11.70 -11.11
CA CYS A 211 -20.72 -13.14 -11.25
C CYS A 211 -20.94 -13.58 -12.71
N SER A 212 -20.19 -14.59 -13.16
CA SER A 212 -20.13 -15.02 -14.56
C SER A 212 -21.49 -15.43 -15.16
N TYR A 213 -22.44 -15.90 -14.35
CA TYR A 213 -23.78 -16.28 -14.80
C TYR A 213 -24.71 -15.08 -15.09
N LEU A 214 -24.28 -13.84 -14.77
CA LEU A 214 -25.06 -12.61 -14.95
C LEU A 214 -24.47 -11.69 -16.02
N GLN A 215 -23.86 -12.20 -17.09
CA GLN A 215 -23.24 -11.34 -18.12
C GLN A 215 -24.20 -10.85 -19.22
N ASN A 216 -25.52 -11.03 -19.08
CA ASN A 216 -26.55 -10.65 -20.07
C ASN A 216 -27.29 -9.35 -19.71
N GLU A 217 -28.08 -8.75 -20.61
CA GLU A 217 -28.81 -7.48 -20.36
C GLU A 217 -29.74 -7.48 -19.13
N GLU A 218 -30.23 -8.65 -18.68
CA GLU A 218 -30.99 -8.79 -17.42
C GLU A 218 -30.18 -8.45 -16.16
N SER A 219 -28.86 -8.45 -16.25
CA SER A 219 -27.94 -8.16 -15.15
C SER A 219 -28.12 -6.74 -14.62
N ASN A 220 -28.25 -5.75 -15.51
CA ASN A 220 -28.43 -4.35 -15.12
C ASN A 220 -29.73 -4.15 -14.34
N ARG A 221 -30.83 -4.79 -14.78
CA ARG A 221 -32.11 -4.72 -14.06
C ARG A 221 -32.02 -5.34 -12.66
N THR A 222 -31.30 -6.46 -12.54
CA THR A 222 -31.14 -7.16 -11.27
C THR A 222 -30.25 -6.38 -10.30
N VAL A 223 -29.18 -5.77 -10.79
CA VAL A 223 -28.31 -4.85 -10.04
C VAL A 223 -29.10 -3.64 -9.55
N GLU A 224 -29.88 -2.99 -10.42
CA GLU A 224 -30.72 -1.85 -10.05
C GLU A 224 -31.78 -2.20 -9.01
N LYS A 225 -32.39 -3.39 -9.14
CA LYS A 225 -33.36 -3.89 -8.17
C LYS A 225 -32.71 -4.07 -6.79
N PHE A 226 -31.60 -4.79 -6.71
CA PHE A 226 -30.87 -4.99 -5.45
C PHE A 226 -30.37 -3.67 -4.86
N TYR A 227 -29.87 -2.77 -5.72
CA TYR A 227 -29.42 -1.43 -5.33
C TYR A 227 -30.54 -0.65 -4.61
N LYS A 228 -31.76 -0.68 -5.16
CA LYS A 228 -32.94 -0.03 -4.56
C LYS A 228 -33.41 -0.72 -3.29
N GLU A 229 -33.47 -2.06 -3.28
CA GLU A 229 -33.90 -2.85 -2.12
C GLU A 229 -33.00 -2.63 -0.89
N GLN A 230 -31.70 -2.49 -1.10
CA GLN A 230 -30.73 -2.21 -0.03
C GLN A 230 -30.51 -0.71 0.24
N ALA A 231 -31.28 0.17 -0.42
CA ALA A 231 -31.23 1.62 -0.25
C ALA A 231 -29.83 2.25 -0.44
N PHE A 232 -29.02 1.72 -1.37
CA PHE A 232 -27.67 2.22 -1.64
C PHE A 232 -27.63 3.68 -2.14
N SER A 233 -28.76 4.22 -2.61
CA SER A 233 -28.90 5.65 -2.93
C SER A 233 -28.61 6.57 -1.74
N PHE A 234 -28.83 6.11 -0.51
CA PHE A 234 -28.46 6.88 0.68
C PHE A 234 -26.93 6.98 0.82
N VAL A 235 -26.20 5.92 0.48
CA VAL A 235 -24.73 5.92 0.52
C VAL A 235 -24.19 6.92 -0.49
N GLU A 236 -24.63 6.87 -1.74
CA GLU A 236 -24.22 7.82 -2.81
C GLU A 236 -24.53 9.27 -2.45
N LYS A 237 -25.69 9.52 -1.84
CA LYS A 237 -26.04 10.85 -1.33
C LYS A 237 -25.13 11.30 -0.19
N THR A 238 -24.76 10.39 0.71
CA THR A 238 -23.90 10.68 1.87
C THR A 238 -22.47 11.02 1.44
N ILE A 239 -21.92 10.27 0.48
CA ILE A 239 -20.58 10.54 -0.07
C ILE A 239 -20.58 11.62 -1.16
N ASN A 240 -21.78 12.04 -1.60
CA ASN A 240 -22.00 12.99 -2.69
C ASN A 240 -21.32 12.56 -4.01
N TYR A 241 -21.49 11.29 -4.38
CA TYR A 241 -20.92 10.70 -5.59
C TYR A 241 -21.84 9.62 -6.15
N GLU A 242 -22.00 9.60 -7.48
CA GLU A 242 -22.81 8.60 -8.20
C GLU A 242 -21.89 7.63 -8.94
N PHE A 243 -22.01 6.33 -8.66
CA PHE A 243 -21.21 5.30 -9.30
C PHE A 243 -21.72 5.01 -10.71
N ASN A 244 -20.83 5.18 -11.70
CA ASN A 244 -21.09 4.73 -13.08
C ASN A 244 -21.47 3.24 -13.16
N ASN A 245 -20.86 2.40 -12.31
CA ASN A 245 -21.21 0.99 -12.19
C ASN A 245 -21.49 0.64 -10.72
N LYS A 246 -22.79 0.59 -10.39
CA LYS A 246 -23.33 0.30 -9.06
C LYS A 246 -22.92 -1.08 -8.53
N ALA A 247 -22.52 -2.02 -9.38
CA ALA A 247 -22.08 -3.33 -8.94
C ALA A 247 -20.79 -3.25 -8.09
N TYR A 248 -19.92 -2.26 -8.34
CA TYR A 248 -18.75 -2.05 -7.46
C TYR A 248 -19.13 -1.59 -6.07
N LEU A 249 -20.14 -0.71 -5.95
CA LEU A 249 -20.65 -0.28 -4.66
C LEU A 249 -21.27 -1.46 -3.89
N ILE A 250 -22.09 -2.26 -4.56
CA ILE A 250 -22.68 -3.48 -3.98
C ILE A 250 -21.58 -4.44 -3.50
N ALA A 251 -20.57 -4.69 -4.34
CA ALA A 251 -19.45 -5.58 -3.98
C ALA A 251 -18.68 -5.07 -2.76
N ALA A 252 -18.38 -3.77 -2.71
CA ALA A 252 -17.66 -3.14 -1.61
C ALA A 252 -18.40 -3.26 -0.25
N PHE A 253 -19.74 -3.29 -0.27
CA PHE A 253 -20.57 -3.45 0.92
C PHE A 253 -20.99 -4.91 1.20
N THR A 254 -20.43 -5.88 0.48
CA THR A 254 -20.80 -7.30 0.63
C THR A 254 -19.72 -8.08 1.37
N HIS A 255 -20.01 -8.44 2.62
CA HIS A 255 -19.17 -9.32 3.43
C HIS A 255 -19.24 -10.80 2.94
N PRO A 256 -18.17 -11.62 3.04
CA PRO A 256 -18.16 -13.02 2.62
C PRO A 256 -19.25 -13.92 3.20
N SER A 257 -19.80 -13.58 4.37
CA SER A 257 -20.91 -14.32 5.00
C SER A 257 -22.30 -13.96 4.43
N SER A 258 -22.39 -12.95 3.57
CA SER A 258 -23.67 -12.49 3.02
C SER A 258 -24.15 -13.42 1.92
N PHE A 259 -25.22 -14.16 2.19
CA PHE A 259 -25.90 -15.00 1.19
C PHE A 259 -26.91 -14.22 0.33
N ALA A 260 -27.22 -12.97 0.72
CA ALA A 260 -28.20 -12.12 0.05
C ALA A 260 -27.67 -11.60 -1.29
N ASN A 261 -26.37 -11.31 -1.37
CA ASN A 261 -25.76 -10.88 -2.62
C ASN A 261 -25.34 -12.09 -3.45
N ARG A 262 -26.08 -12.33 -4.54
CA ARG A 262 -25.74 -13.30 -5.59
C ARG A 262 -25.32 -12.60 -6.88
N LEU A 263 -25.00 -11.32 -6.83
CA LEU A 263 -24.70 -10.52 -8.02
C LEU A 263 -23.20 -10.36 -8.23
N THR A 264 -22.45 -10.15 -7.15
CA THR A 264 -21.01 -9.88 -7.19
C THR A 264 -20.26 -10.77 -6.21
N SER A 265 -18.94 -10.84 -6.37
CA SER A 265 -18.07 -11.33 -5.30
C SER A 265 -18.12 -10.41 -4.08
N CYS A 266 -17.65 -10.93 -2.93
CA CYS A 266 -17.44 -10.15 -1.72
C CYS A 266 -16.34 -9.08 -1.89
N TYR A 267 -16.23 -8.18 -0.90
CA TYR A 267 -15.32 -7.04 -0.95
C TYR A 267 -13.83 -7.40 -0.86
N GLU A 268 -13.44 -8.62 -0.46
CA GLU A 268 -12.05 -8.98 -0.13
C GLU A 268 -11.03 -8.66 -1.24
N ARG A 269 -11.39 -8.86 -2.51
CA ARG A 269 -10.50 -8.50 -3.64
C ARG A 269 -10.36 -6.98 -3.79
N LEU A 270 -11.43 -6.22 -3.50
CA LEU A 270 -11.39 -4.77 -3.47
C LEU A 270 -10.61 -4.26 -2.26
N GLU A 271 -10.67 -4.92 -1.11
CA GLU A 271 -9.82 -4.63 0.07
C GLU A 271 -8.34 -4.79 -0.30
N PHE A 272 -7.96 -5.92 -0.91
CA PHE A 272 -6.57 -6.15 -1.35
C PHE A 272 -6.02 -5.01 -2.24
N LEU A 273 -6.85 -4.48 -3.15
CA LEU A 273 -6.47 -3.37 -4.02
C LEU A 273 -6.52 -2.03 -3.27
N GLY A 274 -7.60 -1.79 -2.52
CA GLY A 274 -7.87 -0.58 -1.77
C GLY A 274 -6.81 -0.29 -0.71
N ASP A 275 -6.30 -1.32 -0.04
CA ASP A 275 -5.17 -1.20 0.90
C ASP A 275 -3.95 -0.57 0.23
N ALA A 276 -3.61 -1.00 -0.98
CA ALA A 276 -2.46 -0.50 -1.71
C ALA A 276 -2.70 0.93 -2.26
N VAL A 277 -3.93 1.22 -2.69
CA VAL A 277 -4.34 2.56 -3.11
C VAL A 277 -4.24 3.53 -1.94
N LEU A 278 -4.78 3.17 -0.78
CA LEU A 278 -4.78 4.01 0.41
C LEU A 278 -3.35 4.26 0.91
N ASP A 279 -2.54 3.21 1.02
CA ASP A 279 -1.14 3.30 1.46
C ASP A 279 -0.35 4.27 0.56
N PHE A 280 -0.53 4.19 -0.76
CA PHE A 280 0.12 5.09 -1.70
C PHE A 280 -0.41 6.53 -1.63
N LEU A 281 -1.73 6.75 -1.62
CA LEU A 281 -2.32 8.09 -1.61
C LEU A 281 -1.96 8.85 -0.33
N VAL A 282 -2.05 8.19 0.82
CA VAL A 282 -1.68 8.77 2.12
C VAL A 282 -0.18 9.07 2.15
N THR A 283 0.67 8.11 1.77
CA THR A 283 2.13 8.30 1.75
C THR A 283 2.53 9.42 0.80
N ARG A 284 1.93 9.49 -0.39
CA ARG A 284 2.19 10.57 -1.36
C ARG A 284 1.74 11.93 -0.81
N TYR A 285 0.55 12.01 -0.21
CA TYR A 285 0.07 13.25 0.41
C TYR A 285 1.03 13.73 1.49
N ILE A 286 1.48 12.84 2.38
CA ILE A 286 2.43 13.18 3.44
C ILE A 286 3.78 13.57 2.84
N PHE A 287 4.30 12.81 1.87
CA PHE A 287 5.57 13.11 1.20
C PHE A 287 5.59 14.50 0.56
N VAL A 288 4.46 14.93 -0.02
CA VAL A 288 4.34 16.25 -0.67
C VAL A 288 4.11 17.38 0.34
N ASN A 289 3.28 17.14 1.36
CA ASN A 289 2.79 18.20 2.24
C ASN A 289 3.50 18.31 3.59
N ASP A 290 4.18 17.26 4.04
CA ASP A 290 4.79 17.21 5.36
C ASP A 290 6.25 16.77 5.29
N LYS A 291 7.14 17.56 5.91
CA LYS A 291 8.56 17.21 6.02
C LYS A 291 8.82 16.20 7.14
N ASN A 292 7.81 15.90 7.97
CA ASN A 292 7.92 14.99 9.10
C ASN A 292 7.18 13.67 8.82
N ILE A 293 7.95 12.61 8.58
CA ILE A 293 7.48 11.31 8.07
C ILE A 293 6.88 10.39 9.15
N THR A 294 7.03 10.75 10.42
CA THR A 294 6.56 9.98 11.58
C THR A 294 5.08 9.56 11.51
N PRO A 295 4.12 10.41 11.07
CA PRO A 295 2.72 10.02 10.95
C PRO A 295 2.48 8.98 9.84
N ALA A 296 3.19 9.05 8.71
CA ALA A 296 3.08 8.06 7.62
C ALA A 296 3.51 6.67 8.09
N ILE A 297 4.62 6.60 8.83
CA ILE A 297 5.10 5.36 9.44
C ILE A 297 4.05 4.81 10.40
N PHE A 298 3.41 5.66 11.20
CA PHE A 298 2.40 5.22 12.16
C PHE A 298 1.15 4.64 11.50
N VAL A 299 0.66 5.28 10.43
CA VAL A 299 -0.50 4.81 9.66
C VAL A 299 -0.18 3.51 8.91
N SER A 300 0.95 3.47 8.18
CA SER A 300 1.35 2.27 7.45
C SER A 300 1.59 1.09 8.41
N MET A 301 2.21 1.32 9.57
CA MET A 301 2.39 0.28 10.59
C MET A 301 1.06 -0.17 11.20
N THR A 302 0.12 0.75 11.45
CA THR A 302 -1.23 0.40 11.94
C THR A 302 -1.94 -0.53 10.96
N ASN A 303 -1.89 -0.22 9.66
CA ASN A 303 -2.48 -1.08 8.62
C ASN A 303 -1.81 -2.46 8.58
N GLN A 304 -0.48 -2.52 8.71
CA GLN A 304 0.26 -3.78 8.73
C GLN A 304 -0.06 -4.63 9.97
N PHE A 305 -0.21 -4.00 11.14
CA PHE A 305 -0.61 -4.70 12.36
C PHE A 305 -2.03 -5.26 12.26
N HIS A 306 -2.96 -4.49 11.68
CA HIS A 306 -4.30 -4.95 11.38
C HIS A 306 -4.28 -6.16 10.44
N LYS A 307 -3.52 -6.09 9.34
CA LYS A 307 -3.38 -7.21 8.40
C LYS A 307 -2.83 -8.48 9.05
N TRP A 308 -1.79 -8.36 9.89
CA TRP A 308 -1.25 -9.51 10.62
C TRP A 308 -2.25 -10.13 11.60
N SER A 309 -3.21 -9.35 12.08
CA SER A 309 -4.26 -9.88 12.95
C SER A 309 -5.31 -10.75 12.22
N HIS A 310 -5.43 -10.61 10.89
CA HIS A 310 -6.17 -11.53 10.02
C HIS A 310 -5.36 -12.77 9.57
N THR A 311 -4.03 -12.76 9.69
CA THR A 311 -3.16 -13.81 9.15
C THR A 311 -2.91 -14.90 10.20
N TYR A 312 -3.58 -16.06 10.09
CA TYR A 312 -3.48 -17.13 11.12
C TYR A 312 -2.26 -18.04 10.99
N PHE A 313 -1.78 -18.28 9.77
CA PHE A 313 -0.67 -19.19 9.45
C PHE A 313 0.47 -18.45 8.77
N GLY A 314 1.72 -18.90 8.98
CA GLY A 314 2.89 -18.36 8.29
C GLY A 314 3.42 -17.01 8.79
N LEU A 315 2.95 -16.51 9.94
CA LEU A 315 3.55 -15.33 10.57
C LEU A 315 4.88 -15.68 11.25
N PRO A 316 5.90 -14.79 11.19
CA PRO A 316 7.13 -14.97 11.95
C PRO A 316 6.88 -15.04 13.46
N SER A 317 7.66 -15.86 14.16
CA SER A 317 7.49 -16.10 15.61
C SER A 317 7.60 -14.82 16.44
N TYR A 318 8.39 -13.83 16.00
CA TYR A 318 8.50 -12.55 16.69
C TYR A 318 7.22 -11.69 16.56
N ILE A 319 6.49 -11.77 15.45
CA ILE A 319 5.20 -11.09 15.30
C ILE A 319 4.16 -11.73 16.22
N VAL A 320 4.12 -13.06 16.27
CA VAL A 320 3.23 -13.80 17.20
C VAL A 320 3.57 -13.46 18.65
N PHE A 321 4.86 -13.34 18.98
CA PHE A 321 5.31 -12.87 20.28
C PHE A 321 4.79 -11.46 20.58
N LEU A 322 5.00 -10.49 19.69
CA LEU A 322 4.52 -9.11 19.87
C LEU A 322 2.98 -9.06 20.02
N GLN A 323 2.24 -9.88 19.29
CA GLN A 323 0.78 -10.02 19.43
C GLN A 323 0.38 -10.61 20.79
N ASN A 324 1.09 -11.62 21.28
CA ASN A 324 0.80 -12.26 22.56
C ASN A 324 1.04 -11.32 23.75
N TYR A 325 2.05 -10.45 23.65
CA TYR A 325 2.37 -9.44 24.65
C TYR A 325 1.62 -8.10 24.44
N HIS A 326 0.66 -8.04 23.51
CA HIS A 326 -0.16 -6.85 23.23
C HIS A 326 0.65 -5.61 22.83
N ILE A 327 1.86 -5.79 22.28
CA ILE A 327 2.70 -4.72 21.75
C ILE A 327 2.17 -4.25 20.38
N ILE A 328 1.58 -5.15 19.61
CA ILE A 328 0.87 -4.89 18.35
C ILE A 328 -0.48 -5.63 18.37
N LEU A 329 -1.42 -5.26 17.50
CA LEU A 329 -2.80 -5.75 17.55
C LEU A 329 -2.89 -7.29 17.64
N PRO A 330 -3.37 -7.84 18.78
CA PRO A 330 -3.59 -9.27 18.93
C PRO A 330 -4.79 -9.72 18.10
N ARG A 331 -4.68 -10.93 17.53
CA ARG A 331 -5.79 -11.58 16.79
C ARG A 331 -7.08 -11.69 17.61
N LYS A 332 -6.97 -11.88 18.93
CA LYS A 332 -8.13 -11.96 19.85
C LYS A 332 -8.87 -10.63 19.94
N HIS A 333 -8.15 -9.52 20.13
CA HIS A 333 -8.75 -8.17 20.19
C HIS A 333 -9.34 -7.76 18.84
N HIS A 334 -8.64 -8.05 17.76
CA HIS A 334 -9.16 -7.87 16.42
C HIS A 334 -10.46 -8.65 16.18
N ARG A 335 -10.53 -9.91 16.64
CA ARG A 335 -11.77 -10.70 16.52
C ARG A 335 -12.94 -10.04 17.25
N LEU A 336 -12.73 -9.46 18.42
CA LEU A 336 -13.78 -8.78 19.18
C LEU A 336 -14.33 -7.56 18.41
N HIS A 337 -13.47 -6.81 17.74
CA HIS A 337 -13.89 -5.71 16.84
C HIS A 337 -14.76 -6.19 15.67
N HIS A 338 -14.56 -7.42 15.17
CA HIS A 338 -15.38 -8.03 14.10
C HIS A 338 -16.60 -8.82 14.61
N VAL A 339 -16.90 -8.75 15.90
CA VAL A 339 -18.07 -9.42 16.48
C VAL A 339 -19.19 -8.38 16.62
N VAL A 340 -20.39 -8.75 16.16
CA VAL A 340 -21.62 -8.00 16.39
C VAL A 340 -21.72 -7.64 17.89
N PRO A 341 -21.93 -6.37 18.26
CA PRO A 341 -22.48 -5.26 17.46
C PRO A 341 -21.48 -4.42 16.65
N HIS A 342 -20.17 -4.73 16.66
CA HIS A 342 -19.10 -3.88 16.11
C HIS A 342 -18.96 -2.51 16.78
N ASP A 343 -19.42 -2.38 18.03
CA ASP A 343 -19.45 -1.16 18.84
C ASP A 343 -18.32 -1.09 19.88
N THR A 344 -17.34 -1.99 19.79
CA THR A 344 -16.24 -2.10 20.76
C THR A 344 -14.91 -2.35 20.06
N TYR A 345 -13.81 -2.17 20.80
CA TYR A 345 -12.44 -2.45 20.34
C TYR A 345 -11.95 -1.64 19.12
N PHE A 346 -12.28 -0.34 19.03
CA PHE A 346 -11.90 0.57 17.93
C PHE A 346 -10.38 0.80 17.74
N CYS A 347 -9.56 0.61 18.77
CA CYS A 347 -8.11 0.79 18.66
C CYS A 347 -7.44 -0.42 17.99
N ILE A 348 -7.17 -0.30 16.69
CA ILE A 348 -6.62 -1.37 15.85
C ILE A 348 -5.09 -1.39 15.72
N THR A 349 -4.35 -0.48 16.36
CA THR A 349 -2.87 -0.50 16.28
C THR A 349 -2.27 -1.52 17.25
N THR A 350 -2.65 -1.47 18.53
CA THR A 350 -2.09 -2.31 19.60
C THR A 350 -3.18 -2.95 20.46
N GLY A 351 -4.40 -2.42 20.44
CA GLY A 351 -5.53 -2.95 21.17
C GLY A 351 -5.52 -2.77 22.70
N TRP A 352 -4.42 -2.31 23.33
CA TRP A 352 -4.36 -2.12 24.79
C TRP A 352 -5.23 -0.97 25.27
N LEU A 353 -5.37 0.08 24.46
CA LEU A 353 -6.10 1.30 24.80
C LEU A 353 -7.62 1.09 24.82
N ASN A 354 -8.13 0.01 24.21
CA ASN A 354 -9.55 -0.32 24.22
C ASN A 354 -10.09 -0.46 25.65
N ARG A 355 -9.38 -1.19 26.53
CA ARG A 355 -9.83 -1.42 27.90
C ARG A 355 -9.85 -0.15 28.77
N PRO A 356 -8.81 0.70 28.79
CA PRO A 356 -8.88 2.02 29.43
C PRO A 356 -10.00 2.90 28.90
N LEU A 357 -10.21 2.94 27.57
CA LEU A 357 -11.26 3.76 26.95
C LEU A 357 -12.66 3.26 27.27
N GLU A 358 -12.86 1.94 27.34
CA GLU A 358 -14.09 1.32 27.81
C GLU A 358 -14.36 1.64 29.30
N MET A 359 -13.32 1.58 30.14
CA MET A 359 -13.44 1.90 31.57
C MET A 359 -13.92 3.34 31.81
N ILE A 360 -13.45 4.30 31.01
CA ILE A 360 -13.88 5.69 31.10
C ILE A 360 -15.10 6.01 30.23
N LYS A 361 -15.69 5.00 29.57
CA LYS A 361 -16.78 5.17 28.60
C LYS A 361 -16.51 6.28 27.58
N PHE A 362 -15.26 6.35 27.10
CA PHE A 362 -14.81 7.41 26.20
C PHE A 362 -15.67 7.49 24.94
N TRP A 363 -15.95 6.35 24.31
CA TRP A 363 -16.71 6.30 23.05
C TRP A 363 -18.18 6.71 23.24
N PRO A 364 -18.94 6.17 24.21
CA PRO A 364 -20.29 6.68 24.51
C PRO A 364 -20.32 8.18 24.86
N TRP A 365 -19.30 8.67 25.57
CA TRP A 365 -19.20 10.10 25.87
C TRP A 365 -18.95 10.94 24.61
N LEU A 366 -18.06 10.47 23.73
CA LEU A 366 -17.75 11.12 22.46
C LEU A 366 -18.97 11.10 21.52
N GLU A 367 -19.69 9.99 21.44
CA GLU A 367 -20.94 9.87 20.69
C GLU A 367 -21.99 10.85 21.19
N SER A 368 -22.19 10.93 22.50
CA SER A 368 -23.10 11.90 23.11
C SER A 368 -22.66 13.35 22.85
N PHE A 369 -21.36 13.61 22.87
CA PHE A 369 -20.82 14.92 22.51
C PHE A 369 -21.10 15.27 21.04
N VAL A 370 -20.83 14.34 20.12
CA VAL A 370 -21.11 14.51 18.69
C VAL A 370 -22.61 14.67 18.44
N GLU A 371 -23.47 13.90 19.09
CA GLU A 371 -24.93 14.01 18.99
C GLU A 371 -25.40 15.39 19.48
N ASN A 372 -24.89 15.87 20.61
CA ASN A 372 -25.24 17.19 21.15
C ASN A 372 -24.75 18.33 20.26
N TYR A 373 -23.59 18.17 19.63
CA TYR A 373 -22.99 19.22 18.80
C TYR A 373 -23.54 19.25 17.38
N THR A 374 -23.86 18.09 16.81
CA THR A 374 -24.24 17.94 15.39
C THR A 374 -25.72 17.60 15.18
N GLY A 375 -26.42 17.13 16.22
CA GLY A 375 -27.77 16.57 16.13
C GLY A 375 -27.85 15.19 15.49
N ALA A 376 -26.72 14.61 15.06
CA ALA A 376 -26.67 13.28 14.44
C ALA A 376 -26.70 12.20 15.53
N LYS A 377 -27.77 11.40 15.53
CA LYS A 377 -27.92 10.30 16.49
C LYS A 377 -27.06 9.10 16.08
N PRO A 378 -26.35 8.46 17.03
CA PRO A 378 -25.71 7.17 16.80
C PRO A 378 -26.75 6.14 16.36
N ARG A 379 -26.33 5.21 15.52
CA ARG A 379 -27.17 4.07 15.13
C ARG A 379 -27.52 3.26 16.40
N SER A 380 -28.78 2.87 16.56
CA SER A 380 -29.29 2.24 17.79
C SER A 380 -29.87 0.84 17.56
N ASP A 381 -29.82 0.34 16.33
CA ASP A 381 -30.44 -0.91 15.88
C ASP A 381 -29.42 -1.98 15.47
N ASP A 382 -28.16 -1.90 15.91
CA ASP A 382 -27.08 -2.84 15.51
C ASP A 382 -27.43 -4.31 15.79
N PHE A 383 -28.14 -4.60 16.89
CA PHE A 383 -28.66 -5.94 17.19
C PHE A 383 -29.84 -6.37 16.30
N ALA A 384 -30.75 -5.46 15.95
CA ALA A 384 -31.89 -5.76 15.09
C ALA A 384 -31.45 -5.99 13.63
N TRP A 385 -30.40 -5.26 13.21
CA TRP A 385 -29.71 -5.46 11.95
C TRP A 385 -29.03 -6.84 11.89
N ALA A 386 -28.37 -7.27 12.96
CA ALA A 386 -27.69 -8.57 13.05
C ALA A 386 -28.63 -9.79 13.26
N GLN A 387 -29.80 -9.63 13.89
CA GLN A 387 -30.75 -10.74 14.11
C GLN A 387 -31.62 -11.06 12.88
N LYS A 388 -31.83 -10.11 11.96
CA LYS A 388 -32.56 -10.38 10.70
C LYS A 388 -31.90 -11.48 9.85
N THR A 389 -30.60 -11.74 10.07
CA THR A 389 -29.81 -12.76 9.38
C THR A 389 -29.92 -14.19 9.94
N GLU A 390 -30.45 -14.40 11.16
CA GLU A 390 -30.47 -15.74 11.80
C GLU A 390 -31.80 -16.50 11.68
N LYS A 391 -32.92 -15.85 11.29
CA LYS A 391 -34.27 -16.46 11.32
C LYS A 391 -34.78 -17.13 10.03
N VAL A 392 -33.91 -17.51 9.08
CA VAL A 392 -34.33 -18.38 7.98
C VAL A 392 -34.00 -19.82 8.34
N HIS A 393 -35.01 -20.50 8.88
CA HIS A 393 -34.97 -21.84 9.43
C HIS A 393 -34.37 -22.90 8.49
N CYS A 394 -33.52 -23.75 9.07
CA CYS A 394 -33.17 -25.06 8.54
C CYS A 394 -34.43 -25.91 8.32
N TYR A 395 -34.67 -26.33 7.08
CA TYR A 395 -35.16 -27.65 6.68
C TYR A 395 -34.60 -27.99 5.30
#